data_AF-A0A2T4GCG4-F1
#
_entry.id   AF-A0A2T4GCG4-F1
#
_cell.length_a   1.000
_cell.length_b   1.000
_cell.length_c   1.000
_cell.angle_alpha   90.00
_cell.angle_beta   90.00
_cell.angle_gamma   90.00
#
_symmetry.space_group_name_H-M   'P 1'
#
loop_
_entity.id
_entity.type
_entity.pdbx_description
1 polymer ?
#
loop_
_entity_poly.entity_id
_entity_poly.type
_entity_poly.pdbx_seq_one_letter_code
_entity_poly.pdbx_strand_id
1 'polypeptide(L)'
;MDQLPIPTIYITSPTGDRVPVLVFPFPGQAPEVEPWEWFISQFEEPKAEPETKDPSFEQEAEQAIEDAIYSHLPEAFAEFKSKRVPSAEFIPLHCRLCGKKFSLGSFRRHLGASRERGKYRLTCKGPQKLLQDAGVTWDPNIVEDEVESDDTDARPAEKKRRIEA
;
A
#
# COMPACT_ATOMS: atom_id res chain seq x y z
N MET A 1 43.48 -47.49 2.41
CA MET A 1 42.01 -47.53 2.31
C MET A 1 41.69 -48.08 0.94
N ASP A 2 41.32 -49.35 0.87
CA ASP A 2 40.96 -50.02 -0.38
C ASP A 2 39.63 -49.45 -0.89
N GLN A 3 39.67 -48.77 -2.04
CA GLN A 3 38.46 -48.36 -2.75
C GLN A 3 37.77 -49.61 -3.30
N LEU A 4 36.70 -50.04 -2.62
CA LEU A 4 35.82 -51.09 -3.14
C LEU A 4 35.19 -50.60 -4.47
N PRO A 5 35.19 -51.43 -5.54
CA PRO A 5 34.62 -51.05 -6.82
C PRO A 5 33.10 -50.87 -6.70
N ILE A 6 32.59 -49.72 -7.15
CA ILE A 6 31.16 -49.41 -7.11
C ILE A 6 30.40 -50.39 -8.02
N PRO A 7 29.43 -51.16 -7.50
CA PRO A 7 28.67 -52.10 -8.30
C PRO A 7 27.82 -51.33 -9.33
N THR A 8 28.12 -51.53 -10.62
CA THR A 8 27.34 -50.94 -11.72
C THR A 8 26.21 -51.89 -12.08
N ILE A 9 24.96 -51.42 -11.98
CA ILE A 9 23.77 -52.18 -12.37
C ILE A 9 23.32 -51.70 -13.74
N TYR A 10 22.91 -52.64 -14.60
CA TYR A 10 22.40 -52.34 -15.94
C TYR A 10 20.90 -52.61 -15.97
N ILE A 11 20.13 -51.68 -16.55
CA ILE A 11 18.71 -51.91 -16.86
C ILE A 11 18.52 -51.98 -18.37
N THR A 12 17.57 -52.80 -18.82
CA THR A 12 17.18 -52.88 -20.23
C THR A 12 16.15 -51.81 -20.55
N SER A 13 16.48 -50.96 -21.53
CA SER A 13 15.56 -49.97 -22.09
C SER A 13 14.45 -50.66 -22.90
N PRO A 14 13.32 -49.99 -23.17
CA PRO A 14 12.25 -50.55 -24.00
C PRO A 14 12.67 -50.83 -25.46
N THR A 15 13.81 -50.28 -25.91
CA THR A 15 14.40 -50.56 -27.23
C THR A 15 15.29 -51.83 -27.21
N GLY A 16 15.52 -52.42 -26.03
CA GLY A 16 16.36 -53.61 -25.84
C GLY A 16 17.80 -53.33 -25.43
N ASP A 17 18.21 -52.05 -25.41
CA ASP A 17 19.58 -51.66 -25.07
C ASP A 17 19.83 -51.69 -23.56
N ARG A 18 21.02 -52.13 -23.14
CA ARG A 18 21.42 -52.12 -21.74
C ARG A 18 22.05 -50.78 -21.38
N VAL A 19 21.41 -50.03 -20.50
CA VAL A 19 21.89 -48.73 -20.02
C VAL A 19 22.41 -48.88 -18.59
N PRO A 20 23.68 -48.52 -18.31
CA PRO A 20 24.20 -48.50 -16.95
C PRO A 20 23.48 -47.40 -16.16
N VAL A 21 22.89 -47.77 -15.03
CA VAL A 21 22.29 -46.79 -14.11
C VAL A 21 23.21 -46.69 -12.90
N LEU A 22 23.71 -45.47 -12.68
CA LEU A 22 24.33 -45.09 -11.43
C LEU A 22 23.26 -45.19 -10.35
N VAL A 23 23.35 -46.23 -9.52
CA VAL A 23 22.66 -46.24 -8.24
C VAL A 23 23.22 -45.03 -7.49
N PHE A 24 22.35 -44.07 -7.20
CA PHE A 24 22.70 -42.85 -6.46
C PHE A 24 23.66 -43.22 -5.32
N PRO A 25 24.79 -42.52 -5.15
CA PRO A 25 25.71 -42.87 -4.09
C PRO A 25 24.93 -42.86 -2.78
N PHE A 26 24.85 -44.04 -2.16
CA PHE A 26 24.43 -44.20 -0.78
C PHE A 26 25.23 -43.15 0.00
N PRO A 27 24.58 -42.27 0.79
CA PRO A 27 25.29 -41.16 1.42
C PRO A 27 26.47 -41.73 2.18
N GLY A 28 27.67 -41.53 1.65
CA GLY A 28 28.89 -42.03 2.27
C GLY A 28 28.92 -41.38 3.64
N GLN A 29 29.02 -42.21 4.69
CA GLN A 29 28.97 -41.85 6.12
C GLN A 29 29.08 -40.33 6.30
N ALA A 30 27.93 -39.66 6.23
CA ALA A 30 27.90 -38.26 6.60
C ALA A 30 28.33 -38.25 8.08
N PRO A 31 29.18 -37.30 8.51
CA PRO A 31 29.37 -37.12 9.94
C PRO A 31 27.98 -37.06 10.57
N GLU A 32 27.78 -37.78 11.67
CA GLU A 32 26.53 -37.76 12.42
C GLU A 32 26.35 -36.36 12.99
N VAL A 33 25.79 -35.47 12.17
CA VAL A 33 25.46 -34.10 12.56
C VAL A 33 24.19 -34.23 13.38
N GLU A 34 24.27 -33.89 14.66
CA GLU A 34 23.11 -33.96 15.53
C GLU A 34 22.02 -33.01 14.98
N PRO A 35 20.74 -33.40 15.00
CA PRO A 35 19.67 -32.67 14.30
C PRO A 35 19.60 -31.17 14.63
N TRP A 36 20.08 -30.75 15.79
CA TRP A 36 20.10 -29.36 16.24
C TRP A 36 21.20 -28.50 15.61
N GLU A 37 22.33 -29.06 15.19
CA GLU A 37 23.41 -28.25 14.55
C GLU A 37 22.96 -27.71 13.19
N TRP A 38 22.09 -28.43 12.48
CA TRP A 38 21.46 -27.94 11.25
C TRP A 38 20.60 -26.70 11.52
N PHE A 39 19.86 -26.67 12.63
CA PHE A 39 19.03 -25.52 12.99
C PHE A 39 19.87 -24.31 13.42
N ILE A 40 20.99 -24.49 14.13
CA ILE A 40 21.81 -23.37 14.60
C ILE A 40 22.41 -22.60 13.42
N SER A 41 22.78 -23.27 12.32
CA SER A 41 23.27 -22.60 11.10
C SER A 41 22.24 -21.70 10.39
N GLN A 42 20.94 -21.91 10.64
CA GLN A 42 19.87 -21.04 10.14
C GLN A 42 19.59 -19.86 11.09
N PHE A 43 20.04 -19.94 12.34
CA PHE A 43 19.85 -18.94 13.39
C PHE A 43 21.11 -18.12 13.66
N GLU A 44 22.12 -18.16 12.78
CA GLU A 44 23.20 -17.20 12.80
C GLU A 44 22.57 -15.81 12.59
N GLU A 45 22.32 -15.12 13.72
CA GLU A 45 21.61 -13.86 13.80
C GLU A 45 22.21 -12.92 12.76
N PRO A 46 21.43 -12.45 11.76
CA PRO A 46 21.94 -11.46 10.84
C PRO A 46 22.32 -10.25 11.68
N LYS A 47 23.63 -10.07 11.85
CA LYS A 47 24.28 -8.93 12.47
C LYS A 47 23.54 -7.69 12.02
N ALA A 48 22.80 -7.06 12.94
CA ALA A 48 21.91 -5.95 12.67
C ALA A 48 22.60 -4.90 11.77
N GLU A 49 22.33 -5.00 10.47
CA GLU A 49 22.64 -3.97 9.50
C GLU A 49 21.65 -2.82 9.73
N PRO A 50 22.09 -1.57 9.56
CA PRO A 50 21.26 -0.42 9.87
C PRO A 50 19.96 -0.49 9.06
N GLU A 51 18.83 -0.34 9.76
CA GLU A 51 17.48 -0.30 9.20
C GLU A 51 17.46 0.56 7.92
N THR A 52 17.58 -0.10 6.79
CA THR A 52 17.32 0.52 5.49
C THR A 52 15.81 0.58 5.42
N LYS A 53 15.25 1.73 5.77
CA LYS A 53 13.83 1.99 5.56
C LYS A 53 13.54 1.65 4.11
N ASP A 54 12.73 0.61 3.91
CA ASP A 54 12.31 0.23 2.57
C ASP A 54 11.68 1.46 1.91
N PRO A 55 12.26 2.01 0.82
CA PRO A 55 11.73 3.20 0.17
C PRO A 55 10.28 2.98 -0.30
N SER A 56 9.88 1.71 -0.46
CA SER A 56 8.51 1.30 -0.76
C SER A 56 7.50 1.67 0.34
N PHE A 57 7.87 1.60 1.63
CA PHE A 57 6.94 1.84 2.72
C PHE A 57 6.69 3.34 2.92
N GLU A 58 7.73 4.16 2.80
CA GLU A 58 7.60 5.63 2.87
C GLU A 58 6.76 6.17 1.69
N GLN A 59 6.94 5.61 0.49
CA GLN A 59 6.14 5.98 -0.68
C GLN A 59 4.64 5.66 -0.52
N GLU A 60 4.30 4.53 0.10
CA GLU A 60 2.89 4.16 0.33
C GLU A 60 2.21 5.11 1.33
N ALA A 61 2.92 5.48 2.40
CA ALA A 61 2.41 6.46 3.37
C ALA A 61 2.20 7.85 2.73
N GLU A 62 3.12 8.28 1.87
CA GLU A 62 2.98 9.54 1.12
C GLU A 62 1.82 9.49 0.13
N GLN A 63 1.65 8.36 -0.57
CA GLN A 63 0.53 8.15 -1.49
C GLN A 63 -0.81 8.18 -0.76
N ALA A 64 -0.91 7.54 0.41
CA ALA A 64 -2.12 7.57 1.23
C ALA A 64 -2.50 8.99 1.66
N ILE A 65 -1.51 9.84 1.98
CA ILE A 65 -1.76 11.26 2.30
C ILE A 65 -2.29 12.01 1.08
N GLU A 66 -1.73 11.78 -0.11
CA GLU A 66 -2.25 12.39 -1.33
C GLU A 66 -3.67 11.96 -1.64
N ASP A 67 -3.94 10.66 -1.59
CA ASP A 67 -5.24 10.09 -1.91
C ASP A 67 -6.30 10.60 -0.91
N ALA A 68 -5.94 10.79 0.36
CA ALA A 68 -6.79 11.45 1.35
C ALA A 68 -7.09 12.92 1.02
N ILE A 69 -6.18 13.63 0.34
CA ILE A 69 -6.45 15.01 -0.13
C ILE A 69 -7.39 14.97 -1.35
N TYR A 70 -7.22 14.00 -2.25
CA TYR A 70 -8.09 13.84 -3.42
C TYR A 70 -9.50 13.37 -3.05
N SER A 71 -9.69 12.65 -1.94
CA SER A 71 -11.01 12.18 -1.49
C SER A 71 -12.01 13.32 -1.26
N HIS A 72 -11.53 14.50 -0.84
CA HIS A 72 -12.32 15.72 -0.62
C HIS A 72 -12.84 16.39 -1.90
N LEU A 73 -12.30 16.06 -3.07
CA LEU A 73 -12.82 16.60 -4.33
C LEU A 73 -14.22 16.03 -4.62
N PRO A 74 -15.04 16.68 -5.45
CA PRO A 74 -16.33 16.13 -5.82
C PRO A 74 -16.19 14.85 -6.67
N GLU A 75 -17.27 14.09 -6.79
CA GLU A 75 -17.30 12.81 -7.51
C GLU A 75 -17.07 12.96 -9.03
N ALA A 76 -17.24 14.18 -9.57
CA ALA A 76 -16.80 14.52 -10.94
C ALA A 76 -15.30 14.22 -11.19
N PHE A 77 -14.49 14.08 -10.13
CA PHE A 77 -13.09 13.69 -10.20
C PHE A 77 -12.83 12.23 -9.79
N ALA A 78 -13.85 11.37 -9.76
CA ALA A 78 -13.72 9.96 -9.37
C ALA A 78 -12.64 9.22 -10.16
N GLU A 79 -12.44 9.56 -11.44
CA GLU A 79 -11.35 8.99 -12.25
C GLU A 79 -9.97 9.31 -11.70
N PHE A 80 -9.78 10.48 -11.08
CA PHE A 80 -8.50 10.90 -10.50
C PHE A 80 -8.32 10.40 -9.06
N LYS A 81 -9.43 10.12 -8.35
CA LYS A 81 -9.45 9.50 -7.02
C LYS A 81 -9.11 8.01 -7.08
N SER A 82 -9.67 7.29 -8.06
CA SER A 82 -9.55 5.84 -8.18
C SER A 82 -8.29 5.37 -8.90
N LYS A 83 -7.66 6.24 -9.71
CA LYS A 83 -6.37 5.96 -10.35
C LYS A 83 -5.26 6.04 -9.31
N ARG A 84 -5.03 4.92 -8.60
CA ARG A 84 -3.81 4.69 -7.82
C ARG A 84 -2.63 4.70 -8.79
N VAL A 85 -1.69 5.63 -8.58
CA VAL A 85 -0.49 5.74 -9.42
C VAL A 85 0.38 4.51 -9.13
N PRO A 86 0.85 3.78 -10.17
CA PRO A 86 1.85 2.74 -9.98
C PRO A 86 3.08 3.31 -9.25
N SER A 87 3.65 2.57 -8.30
CA SER A 87 4.76 3.04 -7.46
C SER A 87 5.98 3.53 -8.27
N ALA A 88 6.20 2.99 -9.47
CA ALA A 88 7.28 3.40 -10.37
C ALA A 88 7.18 4.84 -10.91
N GLU A 89 5.98 5.42 -10.94
CA GLU A 89 5.72 6.76 -11.48
C GLU A 89 5.25 7.75 -10.40
N PHE A 90 5.20 7.31 -9.14
CA PHE A 90 4.74 8.13 -8.05
C PHE A 90 5.77 9.23 -7.74
N ILE A 91 5.36 10.48 -7.97
CA ILE A 91 6.12 11.66 -7.57
C ILE A 91 5.34 12.33 -6.43
N PRO A 92 5.87 12.34 -5.20
CA PRO A 92 5.15 12.91 -4.07
C PRO A 92 4.90 14.40 -4.24
N LEU A 93 3.77 14.83 -3.69
CA LEU A 93 3.26 16.21 -3.66
C LEU A 93 3.10 16.82 -5.06
N HIS A 94 2.71 15.98 -6.01
CA HIS A 94 2.48 16.39 -7.38
C HIS A 94 0.98 16.43 -7.70
N CYS A 95 0.52 17.55 -8.29
CA CYS A 95 -0.86 17.65 -8.72
C CYS A 95 -1.08 16.88 -10.03
N ARG A 96 -1.85 15.78 -9.96
CA ARG A 96 -2.22 14.93 -11.10
C ARG A 96 -3.04 15.68 -12.17
N LEU A 97 -3.68 16.79 -11.79
CA LEU A 97 -4.56 17.58 -12.65
C LEU A 97 -3.85 18.72 -13.39
N CYS A 98 -2.77 19.27 -12.83
CA CYS A 98 -2.04 20.38 -13.46
C CYS A 98 -0.55 20.15 -13.65
N GLY A 99 -0.01 19.02 -13.19
CA GLY A 99 1.40 18.66 -13.38
C GLY A 99 2.38 19.50 -12.58
N LYS A 100 1.95 20.18 -11.50
CA LYS A 100 2.83 21.03 -10.69
C LYS A 100 3.21 20.35 -9.38
N LYS A 101 4.47 20.53 -8.98
CA LYS A 101 4.99 20.11 -7.68
C LYS A 101 4.67 21.17 -6.62
N PHE A 102 4.34 20.72 -5.42
CA PHE A 102 3.93 21.56 -4.30
C PHE A 102 4.58 21.06 -3.00
N SER A 103 4.52 21.88 -1.95
CA SER A 103 4.68 21.39 -0.57
C SER A 103 3.32 20.92 -0.03
N LEU A 104 3.29 20.01 0.94
CA LEU A 104 2.06 19.40 1.48
C LEU A 104 0.99 20.43 1.88
N GLY A 105 1.38 21.50 2.57
CA GLY A 105 0.46 22.58 2.94
C GLY A 105 -0.03 23.42 1.75
N SER A 106 0.82 23.65 0.75
CA SER A 106 0.40 24.33 -0.49
C SER A 106 -0.46 23.43 -1.37
N PHE A 107 -0.22 22.11 -1.37
CA PHE A 107 -0.98 21.13 -2.12
C PHE A 107 -2.42 20.99 -1.61
N ARG A 108 -2.60 20.94 -0.28
CA ARG A 108 -3.93 20.98 0.35
C ARG A 108 -4.71 22.24 -0.02
N ARG A 109 -4.07 23.42 0.01
CA ARG A 109 -4.69 24.68 -0.44
C ARG A 109 -4.95 24.70 -1.94
N HIS A 110 -4.09 24.05 -2.71
CA HIS A 110 -4.20 23.98 -4.16
C HIS A 110 -5.47 23.23 -4.61
N LEU A 111 -5.73 22.09 -3.98
CA LEU A 111 -6.90 21.24 -4.21
C LEU A 111 -8.14 21.64 -3.40
N GLY A 112 -8.05 22.69 -2.57
CA GLY A 112 -9.17 23.15 -1.76
C GLY A 112 -9.52 22.27 -0.56
N ALA A 113 -8.61 21.41 -0.11
CA ALA A 113 -8.76 20.60 1.10
C ALA A 113 -8.40 21.37 2.40
N SER A 114 -8.00 22.63 2.28
CA SER A 114 -7.69 23.51 3.42
C SER A 114 -8.60 24.73 3.41
N ARG A 115 -9.13 25.09 4.58
CA ARG A 115 -9.92 26.32 4.76
C ARG A 115 -9.01 27.53 4.77
N GLU A 116 -9.18 28.41 3.79
CA GLU A 116 -8.53 29.71 3.79
C GLU A 116 -9.58 30.77 4.15
N ARG A 117 -9.42 31.43 5.30
CA ARG A 117 -10.38 32.43 5.82
C ARG A 117 -11.81 31.89 5.96
N GLY A 118 -11.95 30.65 6.45
CA GLY A 118 -13.24 30.00 6.67
C GLY A 118 -13.93 29.48 5.42
N LYS A 119 -13.30 29.61 4.23
CA LYS A 119 -13.83 29.09 2.98
C LYS A 119 -12.83 28.13 2.33
N TYR A 120 -13.33 27.01 1.83
CA TYR A 120 -12.59 26.16 0.91
C TYR A 120 -12.55 26.85 -0.45
N ARG A 121 -11.38 26.81 -1.10
CA ARG A 121 -11.17 27.37 -2.43
C ARG A 121 -10.25 26.47 -3.24
N LEU A 122 -10.70 26.09 -4.43
CA LEU A 122 -9.87 25.39 -5.39
C LEU A 122 -9.11 26.40 -6.24
N THR A 123 -7.78 26.39 -6.14
CA THR A 123 -6.91 27.30 -6.91
C THR A 123 -6.29 26.61 -8.12
N CYS A 124 -6.46 25.29 -8.23
CA CYS A 124 -5.99 24.54 -9.37
C CYS A 124 -6.80 24.85 -10.64
N LYS A 125 -6.11 25.29 -11.70
CA LYS A 125 -6.71 25.59 -13.01
C LYS A 125 -7.20 24.34 -13.75
N GLY A 126 -6.60 23.17 -13.49
CA GLY A 126 -6.97 21.90 -14.12
C GLY A 126 -8.42 21.49 -13.80
N PRO A 127 -8.76 21.24 -12.53
CA PRO A 127 -10.11 20.87 -12.13
C PRO A 127 -11.12 22.01 -12.34
N GLN A 128 -10.72 23.28 -12.26
CA GLN A 128 -11.61 24.38 -12.64
C GLN A 128 -12.08 24.27 -14.10
N LYS A 129 -11.19 23.92 -15.04
CA LYS A 129 -11.58 23.69 -16.44
C LYS A 129 -12.48 22.47 -16.58
N LEU A 130 -12.12 21.36 -15.95
CA LEU A 130 -12.93 20.13 -16.01
C LEU A 130 -14.34 20.32 -15.46
N LEU A 131 -14.49 21.09 -14.38
CA LEU A 131 -15.80 21.45 -13.83
C LEU A 131 -16.61 22.36 -14.78
N GLN A 132 -15.95 23.32 -15.43
CA GLN A 132 -16.57 24.18 -16.42
C GLN A 132 -17.03 23.38 -17.65
N ASP A 133 -16.19 22.47 -18.14
CA ASP A 133 -16.49 21.61 -19.28
C ASP A 133 -17.64 20.63 -18.97
N ALA A 134 -17.71 20.15 -17.72
CA ALA A 134 -18.82 19.32 -17.24
C ALA A 134 -20.10 20.12 -16.92
N GLY A 135 -20.05 21.45 -16.93
CA GLY A 135 -21.18 22.31 -16.54
C GLY A 135 -21.55 22.23 -15.06
N VAL A 136 -20.67 21.74 -14.19
CA VAL A 136 -20.94 21.57 -12.76
C VAL A 136 -20.36 22.74 -11.98
N THR A 137 -21.22 23.51 -11.31
CA THR A 137 -20.79 24.53 -10.34
C THR A 137 -20.46 23.86 -9.01
N TRP A 138 -19.17 23.61 -8.76
CA TRP A 138 -18.71 23.12 -7.47
C TRP A 138 -18.48 24.30 -6.51
N ASP A 139 -19.28 24.36 -5.44
CA ASP A 139 -18.99 25.20 -4.28
C ASP A 139 -18.57 24.31 -3.10
N PRO A 140 -17.30 24.35 -2.67
CA PRO A 140 -16.83 23.54 -1.56
C PRO A 140 -17.31 24.01 -0.19
N ASN A 141 -18.04 25.11 -0.13
CA ASN A 141 -18.66 25.62 1.10
C ASN A 141 -20.17 25.40 1.12
N ILE A 142 -20.74 24.73 0.11
CA ILE A 142 -22.06 24.14 0.26
C ILE A 142 -21.92 23.09 1.35
N VAL A 143 -22.40 23.45 2.54
CA VAL A 143 -22.89 22.47 3.48
C VAL A 143 -24.05 21.84 2.73
N GLU A 144 -23.97 20.54 2.45
CA GLU A 144 -25.15 19.77 2.04
C GLU A 144 -26.08 19.77 3.26
N ASP A 145 -26.73 20.91 3.49
CA ASP A 145 -27.83 21.06 4.40
C ASP A 145 -29.00 20.28 3.79
N GLU A 146 -29.51 19.33 4.59
CA GLU A 146 -30.84 18.73 4.50
C GLU A 146 -31.05 17.67 3.41
N VAL A 147 -30.58 16.46 3.71
CA VAL A 147 -31.54 15.34 3.69
C VAL A 147 -32.17 15.33 5.08
N GLU A 148 -33.36 15.92 5.22
CA GLU A 148 -34.26 15.67 6.35
C GLU A 148 -34.42 14.16 6.50
N SER A 149 -33.70 13.55 7.44
CA SER A 149 -34.15 12.29 8.02
C SER A 149 -35.35 12.63 8.88
N ASP A 150 -36.55 12.47 8.32
CA ASP A 150 -37.80 12.38 9.06
C ASP A 150 -37.79 11.10 9.90
N ASP A 151 -36.97 11.09 10.94
CA ASP A 151 -36.99 10.12 12.03
C ASP A 151 -37.57 10.82 13.25
N THR A 152 -38.90 10.73 13.32
CA THR A 152 -39.65 10.76 14.57
C THR A 152 -38.99 9.85 15.62
N ASP A 153 -38.46 10.40 16.72
CA ASP A 153 -38.91 9.99 18.07
C ASP A 153 -38.21 10.70 19.24
N ALA A 154 -39.05 11.20 20.14
CA ALA A 154 -38.91 11.33 21.59
C ALA A 154 -37.56 11.79 22.21
N ARG A 155 -37.50 13.10 22.51
CA ARG A 155 -36.77 13.65 23.68
C ARG A 155 -37.37 13.10 24.99
N PRO A 156 -36.53 12.73 25.98
CA PRO A 156 -36.85 12.94 27.39
C PRO A 156 -36.02 14.09 27.97
N ALA A 157 -36.70 14.96 28.72
CA ALA A 157 -36.17 16.20 29.27
C ALA A 157 -35.08 15.99 30.35
N GLU A 158 -33.98 16.75 30.23
CA GLU A 158 -32.95 16.87 31.27
C GLU A 158 -33.44 17.73 32.45
N LYS A 159 -33.45 17.13 33.65
CA LYS A 159 -33.70 17.83 34.92
C LYS A 159 -32.44 18.56 35.37
N LYS A 160 -32.51 19.90 35.43
CA LYS A 160 -31.53 20.75 36.13
C LYS A 160 -31.55 20.41 37.63
N ARG A 161 -30.43 19.91 38.19
CA ARG A 161 -30.19 19.95 39.63
C ARG A 161 -29.30 21.16 39.93
N ARG A 162 -29.90 22.12 40.63
CA ARG A 162 -29.25 23.26 41.28
C ARG A 162 -28.42 22.73 42.45
N ILE A 163 -27.12 23.02 42.47
CA ILE A 163 -26.27 22.85 43.64
C ILE A 163 -26.27 24.22 44.33
N GLU A 164 -26.81 24.29 45.54
CA GLU A 164 -26.65 25.43 46.44
C GLU A 164 -25.34 25.27 47.21
N ALA A 165 -24.63 26.39 47.38
CA ALA A 165 -23.42 26.53 48.17
C ALA A 165 -23.75 26.70 49.65
#